data_AF-A0A143PPA0-F1
#
_entry.id   AF-A0A143PPA0-F1
#
_cell.length_a   1.000
_cell.length_b   1.000
_cell.length_c   1.000
_cell.angle_alpha   90.00
_cell.angle_beta   90.00
_cell.angle_gamma   90.00
#
_symmetry.space_group_name_H-M   'P 1'
#
loop_
_entity.id
_entity.type
_entity.pdbx_description
1 polymer ?
#
loop_
_entity_poly.entity_id
_entity_poly.type
_entity_poly.pdbx_seq_one_letter_code
_entity_poly.pdbx_strand_id
1 'polypeptide(L)'
;MRRHPTGRRLLMLSILGAVLLGGLPVLPGHAQTTSRYNQLRAAYMRAHFHQALLLHDAVARGDLPRARAEAAVLVDVTPTVPMPAGSEAFQGALTQAARAAADATTLEDAAHATATLLGTCGQCHKANQIRAAVPVGKDTQVGGLVGHMLLHQKGVDDLLEGLVSPSDTQWVEGVRIFASPKLDPHDAPGKMRKAIDSGETELAVLAGHAAPAQRTRDRVDVYGQVIATCGNCHRTHGKFAGPDRH
;
A
#
# COMPACT_ATOMS: atom_id res chain seq x y z
N MET A 1 15.27 -13.88 59.21
CA MET A 1 14.56 -12.68 59.72
C MET A 1 14.24 -11.82 58.51
N ARG A 2 13.04 -11.41 58.11
CA ARG A 2 11.67 -11.48 58.63
C ARG A 2 10.76 -11.68 57.40
N ARG A 3 9.82 -12.63 57.48
CA ARG A 3 8.62 -12.70 56.63
C ARG A 3 7.64 -11.61 57.08
N HIS A 4 6.78 -11.09 56.20
CA HIS A 4 5.43 -10.58 56.51
C HIS A 4 4.66 -10.15 55.23
N PRO A 5 3.31 -10.04 55.25
CA PRO A 5 2.46 -10.99 54.53
C PRO A 5 1.44 -10.38 53.54
N THR A 6 0.78 -11.29 52.84
CA THR A 6 -0.52 -11.20 52.16
C THR A 6 -1.57 -10.34 52.86
N GLY A 7 -2.23 -9.45 52.10
CA GLY A 7 -3.40 -8.68 52.52
C GLY A 7 -4.52 -8.75 51.48
N ARG A 8 -5.53 -9.57 51.77
CA ARG A 8 -6.77 -9.79 51.04
C ARG A 8 -7.82 -8.80 51.56
N ARG A 9 -8.49 -8.01 50.72
CA ARG A 9 -9.81 -7.42 51.05
C ARG A 9 -10.72 -7.38 49.83
N LEU A 10 -11.71 -8.28 49.86
CA LEU A 10 -12.99 -8.11 49.18
C LEU A 10 -13.67 -6.85 49.74
N LEU A 11 -14.29 -6.08 48.87
CA LEU A 11 -15.42 -5.22 49.23
C LEU A 11 -16.46 -5.32 48.12
N MET A 12 -17.47 -6.14 48.39
CA MET A 12 -18.77 -6.04 47.76
C MET A 12 -19.45 -4.77 48.29
N LEU A 13 -20.00 -3.96 47.40
CA LEU A 13 -21.15 -3.13 47.77
C LEU A 13 -22.07 -2.95 46.56
N SER A 14 -23.22 -3.60 46.69
CA SER A 14 -24.41 -3.48 45.87
C SER A 14 -24.99 -2.07 45.99
N ILE A 15 -25.36 -1.47 44.87
CA ILE A 15 -26.34 -0.37 44.84
C ILE A 15 -27.40 -0.73 43.80
N LEU A 16 -28.59 -1.07 44.31
CA LEU A 16 -29.86 -0.99 43.62
C LEU A 16 -30.14 0.47 43.26
N GLY A 17 -30.58 0.74 42.03
CA GLY A 17 -30.99 2.08 41.61
C GLY A 17 -31.95 2.07 40.43
N ALA A 18 -33.25 2.16 40.76
CA ALA A 18 -34.37 2.71 40.00
C ALA A 18 -34.53 2.37 38.50
N VAL A 19 -35.47 1.45 38.22
CA VAL A 19 -36.13 1.30 36.93
C VAL A 19 -37.08 2.49 36.71
N LEU A 20 -36.67 3.44 35.86
CA LEU A 20 -37.56 4.45 35.27
C LEU A 20 -38.03 3.94 33.90
N LEU A 21 -39.27 3.44 33.86
CA LEU A 21 -40.01 3.13 32.64
C LEU A 21 -40.42 4.45 31.95
N GLY A 22 -39.47 5.10 31.29
CA GLY A 22 -39.73 6.19 30.35
C GLY A 22 -39.96 5.63 28.95
N GLY A 23 -41.21 5.69 28.48
CA GLY A 23 -41.57 5.33 27.10
C GLY A 23 -40.83 6.22 26.10
N LEU A 24 -39.82 5.65 25.44
CA LEU A 24 -39.12 6.30 24.34
C LEU A 24 -40.03 6.32 23.11
N PRO A 25 -40.22 7.48 22.44
CA PRO A 25 -40.87 7.50 21.14
C PRO A 25 -40.02 6.68 20.17
N VAL A 26 -40.64 5.67 19.57
CA VAL A 26 -40.07 4.91 18.44
C VAL A 26 -39.94 5.90 17.28
N LEU A 27 -38.77 6.52 17.15
CA LEU A 27 -38.42 7.27 15.96
C LEU A 27 -38.48 6.30 14.77
N PRO A 28 -39.12 6.67 13.65
CA PRO A 28 -39.10 5.85 12.45
C PRO A 28 -37.65 5.57 12.09
N GLY A 29 -37.28 4.29 12.15
CA GLY A 29 -35.98 3.81 11.72
C GLY A 29 -35.79 4.27 10.29
N HIS A 30 -34.87 5.20 10.07
CA HIS A 30 -34.39 5.52 8.74
C HIS A 30 -33.82 4.21 8.21
N ALA A 31 -34.58 3.56 7.34
CA ALA A 31 -34.12 2.39 6.62
C ALA A 31 -32.74 2.75 6.07
N GLN A 32 -31.70 2.14 6.61
CA GLN A 32 -30.36 2.21 6.05
C GLN A 32 -30.49 1.64 4.65
N THR A 33 -30.64 2.53 3.68
CA THR A 33 -30.76 2.20 2.29
C THR A 33 -29.60 1.31 1.95
N THR A 34 -29.91 0.18 1.33
CA THR A 34 -29.01 -0.80 0.70
C THR A 34 -28.06 -0.19 -0.37
N SER A 35 -28.00 1.14 -0.46
CA SER A 35 -27.25 1.98 -1.38
C SER A 35 -25.74 2.04 -1.14
N ARG A 36 -25.21 1.55 -0.01
CA ARG A 36 -23.78 1.71 0.32
C ARG A 36 -22.85 0.76 -0.45
N TYR A 37 -23.33 -0.41 -0.84
CA TYR A 37 -22.51 -1.39 -1.58
C TYR A 37 -23.01 -1.53 -3.01
N ASN A 38 -22.31 -0.90 -3.96
CA ASN A 38 -22.57 -1.05 -5.38
C ASN A 38 -21.57 -2.06 -5.96
N GLN A 39 -22.06 -3.27 -6.29
CA GLN A 39 -21.23 -4.36 -6.81
C GLN A 39 -20.55 -4.02 -8.15
N LEU A 40 -21.23 -3.26 -9.02
CA LEU A 40 -20.68 -2.82 -10.30
C LEU A 40 -19.51 -1.86 -10.08
N ARG A 41 -19.64 -0.92 -9.12
CA ARG A 41 -18.54 -0.03 -8.73
C ARG A 41 -17.36 -0.79 -8.15
N ALA A 42 -17.62 -1.77 -7.28
CA ALA A 42 -16.56 -2.61 -6.72
C ALA A 42 -15.84 -3.42 -7.82
N ALA A 43 -16.58 -3.95 -8.80
CA ALA A 43 -16.00 -4.66 -9.95
C ALA A 43 -15.15 -3.74 -10.84
N TYR A 44 -15.67 -2.55 -11.16
CA TYR A 44 -14.92 -1.52 -11.88
C TYR A 44 -13.62 -1.15 -11.15
N MET A 45 -13.69 -0.93 -9.82
CA MET A 45 -12.50 -0.56 -9.05
C MET A 45 -11.46 -1.67 -8.97
N ARG A 46 -11.88 -2.95 -8.91
CA ARG A 46 -10.93 -4.07 -9.01
C ARG A 46 -10.24 -4.12 -10.38
N ALA A 47 -10.97 -3.92 -11.47
CA ALA A 47 -10.40 -3.89 -12.81
C ALA A 47 -9.43 -2.70 -12.99
N HIS A 48 -9.84 -1.51 -12.53
CA HIS A 48 -9.01 -0.32 -12.60
C HIS A 48 -7.74 -0.44 -11.73
N PHE A 49 -7.86 -1.01 -10.53
CA PHE A 49 -6.72 -1.25 -9.66
C PHE A 49 -5.78 -2.33 -10.21
N HIS A 50 -6.32 -3.39 -10.83
CA HIS A 50 -5.50 -4.39 -11.53
C HIS A 50 -4.65 -3.76 -12.63
N GLN A 51 -5.22 -2.86 -13.43
CA GLN A 51 -4.45 -2.12 -14.44
C GLN A 51 -3.35 -1.24 -13.81
N ALA A 52 -3.63 -0.59 -12.67
CA ALA A 52 -2.62 0.15 -11.92
C ALA A 52 -1.50 -0.74 -11.37
N LEU A 53 -1.82 -1.98 -10.96
CA LEU A 53 -0.82 -2.97 -10.54
C LEU A 53 0.06 -3.42 -11.71
N LEU A 54 -0.47 -3.56 -12.92
CA LEU A 54 0.33 -3.89 -14.10
C LEU A 54 1.37 -2.80 -14.40
N LEU A 55 0.97 -1.53 -14.31
CA LEU A 55 1.89 -0.38 -14.38
C LEU A 55 2.95 -0.44 -13.27
N HIS A 56 2.51 -0.59 -12.02
CA HIS A 56 3.40 -0.69 -10.86
C HIS A 56 4.44 -1.81 -11.02
N ASP A 57 4.02 -3.01 -11.40
CA ASP A 57 4.91 -4.15 -11.53
C ASP A 57 5.87 -3.98 -12.72
N ALA A 58 5.45 -3.31 -13.80
CA ALA A 58 6.35 -2.96 -14.90
C ALA A 58 7.45 -1.99 -14.47
N VAL A 59 7.12 -0.96 -13.68
CA VAL A 59 8.10 -0.06 -13.06
C VAL A 59 9.05 -0.83 -12.14
N ALA A 60 8.49 -1.66 -11.25
CA ALA A 60 9.29 -2.45 -10.31
C ALA A 60 10.23 -3.43 -11.02
N ARG A 61 9.86 -3.95 -12.19
CA ARG A 61 10.73 -4.80 -13.04
C ARG A 61 11.77 -4.01 -13.85
N GLY A 62 11.68 -2.68 -13.89
CA GLY A 62 12.55 -1.83 -14.70
C GLY A 62 12.20 -1.82 -16.19
N ASP A 63 10.96 -2.20 -16.54
CA ASP A 63 10.45 -2.23 -17.92
C ASP A 63 9.68 -0.94 -18.23
N LEU A 64 10.44 0.12 -18.58
CA LEU A 64 9.87 1.42 -18.92
C LEU A 64 8.91 1.36 -20.13
N PRO A 65 9.23 0.68 -21.25
CA PRO A 65 8.28 0.53 -22.35
C PRO A 65 6.95 -0.08 -21.92
N ARG A 66 6.97 -1.15 -21.11
CA ARG A 66 5.73 -1.75 -20.61
C ARG A 66 5.01 -0.82 -19.65
N ALA A 67 5.72 -0.15 -18.74
CA ALA A 67 5.11 0.82 -17.82
C ALA A 67 4.35 1.91 -18.58
N ARG A 68 4.96 2.49 -19.63
CA ARG A 68 4.30 3.51 -20.47
C ARG A 68 3.04 2.97 -21.16
N ALA A 69 3.09 1.74 -21.67
CA ALA A 69 1.95 1.11 -22.31
C ALA A 69 0.78 0.88 -21.33
N GLU A 70 1.06 0.38 -20.12
CA GLU A 70 0.03 0.16 -19.10
C GLU A 70 -0.55 1.46 -18.55
N ALA A 71 0.28 2.51 -18.46
CA ALA A 71 -0.17 3.85 -18.10
C ALA A 71 -1.09 4.44 -19.18
N ALA A 72 -0.77 4.25 -20.46
CA ALA A 72 -1.62 4.72 -21.56
C ALA A 72 -3.03 4.12 -21.51
N VAL A 73 -3.16 2.84 -21.13
CA VAL A 73 -4.48 2.22 -20.91
C VAL A 73 -5.27 2.99 -19.84
N LEU A 74 -4.64 3.37 -18.71
CA LEU A 74 -5.29 4.11 -17.62
C LEU A 74 -5.74 5.52 -18.03
N VAL A 75 -5.06 6.15 -18.99
CA VAL A 75 -5.43 7.47 -19.52
C VAL A 75 -6.81 7.45 -20.18
N ASP A 76 -7.16 6.33 -20.83
CA ASP A 76 -8.41 6.19 -21.60
C ASP A 76 -9.57 5.62 -20.75
N VAL A 77 -9.32 5.21 -19.50
CA VAL A 77 -10.37 4.65 -18.64
C VAL A 77 -11.29 5.77 -18.12
N THR A 78 -12.53 5.74 -18.59
CA THR A 78 -13.63 6.54 -18.02
C THR A 78 -14.52 5.65 -17.14
N PRO A 79 -14.93 6.11 -15.93
CA PRO A 79 -15.90 5.40 -15.11
C PRO A 79 -17.19 5.11 -15.87
N THR A 80 -17.55 3.83 -15.95
CA THR A 80 -18.81 3.36 -16.57
C THR A 80 -19.93 3.17 -15.54
N VAL A 81 -19.68 3.58 -14.30
CA VAL A 81 -20.53 3.34 -13.13
C VAL A 81 -20.67 4.63 -12.30
N PRO A 82 -21.78 4.82 -11.58
CA PRO A 82 -21.94 5.99 -10.71
C PRO A 82 -20.84 6.04 -9.63
N MET A 83 -20.13 7.16 -9.59
CA MET A 83 -19.11 7.48 -8.60
C MET A 83 -19.70 8.34 -7.46
N PRO A 84 -19.11 8.30 -6.25
CA PRO A 84 -19.48 9.24 -5.19
C PRO A 84 -19.32 10.69 -5.63
N ALA A 85 -20.20 11.58 -5.18
CA ALA A 85 -20.09 13.02 -5.46
C ALA A 85 -18.72 13.57 -5.01
N GLY A 86 -18.10 14.41 -5.84
CA GLY A 86 -16.77 14.98 -5.57
C GLY A 86 -15.61 14.07 -6.00
N SER A 87 -15.88 12.94 -6.65
CA SER A 87 -14.84 12.06 -7.19
C SER A 87 -14.17 12.60 -8.46
N GLU A 88 -14.78 13.59 -9.11
CA GLU A 88 -14.36 14.13 -10.40
C GLU A 88 -12.94 14.73 -10.36
N ALA A 89 -12.61 15.43 -9.27
CA ALA A 89 -11.27 15.99 -9.08
C ALA A 89 -10.20 14.89 -8.95
N PHE A 90 -10.50 13.81 -8.23
CA PHE A 90 -9.59 12.66 -8.10
C PHE A 90 -9.43 11.91 -9.42
N GLN A 91 -10.50 11.78 -10.22
CA GLN A 91 -10.41 11.19 -11.55
C GLN A 91 -9.52 12.03 -12.48
N GLY A 92 -9.64 13.36 -12.44
CA GLY A 92 -8.76 14.26 -13.18
C GLY A 92 -7.29 14.09 -12.79
N ALA A 93 -7.00 14.03 -11.49
CA ALA A 93 -5.65 13.81 -10.97
C ALA A 93 -5.09 12.41 -11.32
N LEU A 94 -5.90 11.36 -11.25
CA LEU A 94 -5.51 10.01 -11.69
C LEU A 94 -5.14 10.00 -13.17
N THR A 95 -5.98 10.60 -14.02
CA THR A 95 -5.73 10.69 -15.46
C THR A 95 -4.44 11.46 -15.75
N GLN A 96 -4.19 12.55 -15.02
CA GLN A 96 -2.96 13.33 -15.17
C GLN A 96 -1.72 12.52 -14.75
N ALA A 97 -1.76 11.80 -13.64
CA ALA A 97 -0.66 10.95 -13.20
C ALA A 97 -0.42 9.79 -14.17
N ALA A 98 -1.47 9.18 -14.71
CA ALA A 98 -1.37 8.17 -15.76
C ALA A 98 -0.72 8.73 -17.04
N ARG A 99 -1.10 9.94 -17.48
CA ARG A 99 -0.45 10.61 -18.62
C ARG A 99 1.04 10.84 -18.35
N ALA A 100 1.39 11.35 -17.16
CA ALA A 100 2.78 11.54 -16.78
C ALA A 100 3.59 10.23 -16.81
N ALA A 101 3.01 9.12 -16.36
CA ALA A 101 3.64 7.79 -16.45
C ALA A 101 3.77 7.30 -17.92
N ALA A 102 2.77 7.57 -18.77
CA ALA A 102 2.81 7.22 -20.19
C ALA A 102 3.86 8.03 -20.98
N ASP A 103 4.08 9.29 -20.57
CA ASP A 103 5.04 10.21 -21.18
C ASP A 103 6.45 10.13 -20.55
N ALA A 104 6.62 9.33 -19.50
CA ALA A 104 7.87 9.21 -18.76
C ALA A 104 9.05 8.80 -19.67
N THR A 105 10.17 9.48 -19.51
CA THR A 105 11.41 9.21 -20.27
C THR A 105 12.43 8.42 -19.47
N THR A 106 12.24 8.33 -18.15
CA THR A 106 13.08 7.60 -17.21
C THR A 106 12.24 6.68 -16.33
N LEU A 107 12.87 5.70 -15.68
CA LEU A 107 12.18 4.83 -14.73
C LEU A 107 11.77 5.60 -13.47
N GLU A 108 12.57 6.57 -13.08
CA GLU A 108 12.35 7.46 -11.95
C GLU A 108 11.10 8.32 -12.16
N ASP A 109 10.94 8.91 -13.35
CA ASP A 109 9.73 9.66 -13.70
C ASP A 109 8.49 8.76 -13.69
N ALA A 110 8.60 7.56 -14.29
CA ALA A 110 7.51 6.59 -14.32
C ALA A 110 7.13 6.12 -12.91
N ALA A 111 8.11 5.90 -12.04
CA ALA A 111 7.92 5.51 -10.65
C ALA A 111 7.23 6.60 -9.84
N HIS A 112 7.67 7.86 -9.96
CA HIS A 112 7.05 8.97 -9.25
C HIS A 112 5.60 9.22 -9.73
N ALA A 113 5.36 9.15 -11.04
CA ALA A 113 4.02 9.26 -11.60
C ALA A 113 3.10 8.11 -11.13
N THR A 114 3.63 6.88 -11.08
CA THR A 114 2.91 5.70 -10.56
C THR A 114 2.57 5.85 -9.08
N ALA A 115 3.52 6.30 -8.26
CA ALA A 115 3.28 6.56 -6.84
C ALA A 115 2.22 7.67 -6.65
N THR A 116 2.26 8.71 -7.48
CA THR A 116 1.26 9.79 -7.45
C THR A 116 -0.13 9.25 -7.77
N LEU A 117 -0.26 8.42 -8.81
CA LEU A 117 -1.51 7.75 -9.19
C LEU A 117 -2.07 6.94 -8.00
N LEU A 118 -1.25 6.10 -7.38
CA LEU A 118 -1.65 5.27 -6.23
C LEU A 118 -2.01 6.12 -5.00
N GLY A 119 -1.28 7.21 -4.77
CA GLY A 119 -1.59 8.18 -3.72
C GLY A 119 -2.94 8.87 -3.95
N THR A 120 -3.30 9.17 -5.20
CA THR A 120 -4.63 9.71 -5.55
C THR A 120 -5.74 8.72 -5.25
N CYS A 121 -5.53 7.40 -5.48
CA CYS A 121 -6.47 6.36 -5.02
C CYS A 121 -6.72 6.47 -3.51
N GLY A 122 -5.65 6.58 -2.72
CA GLY A 122 -5.74 6.73 -1.28
C GLY A 122 -6.46 7.99 -0.81
N GLN A 123 -6.22 9.12 -1.47
CA GLN A 123 -6.91 10.39 -1.15
C GLN A 123 -8.41 10.30 -1.42
N CYS A 124 -8.81 9.72 -2.56
CA CYS A 124 -10.22 9.50 -2.90
C CYS A 124 -10.88 8.55 -1.89
N HIS A 125 -10.22 7.44 -1.55
CA HIS A 125 -10.70 6.49 -0.55
C HIS A 125 -10.86 7.14 0.83
N LYS A 126 -9.90 7.97 1.26
CA LYS A 126 -10.00 8.73 2.51
C LYS A 126 -11.17 9.70 2.51
N ALA A 127 -11.32 10.50 1.45
CA ALA A 127 -12.37 11.50 1.31
C ALA A 127 -13.78 10.87 1.35
N ASN A 128 -13.91 9.66 0.78
CA ASN A 128 -15.17 8.92 0.73
C ASN A 128 -15.34 7.89 1.85
N GLN A 129 -14.41 7.84 2.81
CA GLN A 129 -14.41 6.88 3.93
C GLN A 129 -14.51 5.41 3.47
N ILE A 130 -13.87 5.09 2.34
CA ILE A 130 -13.80 3.74 1.78
C ILE A 130 -12.54 3.06 2.29
N ARG A 131 -12.68 1.83 2.79
CA ARG A 131 -11.54 0.94 3.06
C ARG A 131 -11.51 -0.13 1.99
N ALA A 132 -10.59 0.00 1.04
CA ALA A 132 -10.36 -1.02 0.03
C ALA A 132 -9.53 -2.16 0.64
N ALA A 133 -9.88 -3.40 0.33
CA ALA A 133 -8.97 -4.51 0.55
C ALA A 133 -7.98 -4.53 -0.62
N VAL A 134 -6.70 -4.38 -0.33
CA VAL A 134 -5.64 -4.62 -1.31
C VAL A 134 -5.30 -6.12 -1.25
N PRO A 135 -5.30 -6.85 -2.37
CA PRO A 135 -4.85 -8.23 -2.38
C PRO A 135 -3.39 -8.30 -1.94
N VAL A 136 -3.11 -8.88 -0.77
CA VAL A 136 -1.76 -9.15 -0.29
C VAL A 136 -1.33 -10.56 -0.68
N GLY A 137 -0.05 -10.73 -1.03
CA GLY A 137 0.54 -12.04 -1.26
C GLY A 137 0.47 -12.94 -0.02
N LYS A 138 0.57 -14.26 -0.22
CA LYS A 138 0.71 -15.21 0.89
C LYS A 138 2.14 -15.18 1.41
N ASP A 139 2.31 -15.19 2.73
CA ASP A 139 3.61 -15.38 3.35
C ASP A 139 4.20 -16.72 2.89
N THR A 140 5.35 -16.65 2.24
CA THR A 140 6.10 -17.81 1.75
C THR A 140 7.47 -17.79 2.38
N GLN A 141 7.80 -18.84 3.14
CA GLN A 141 9.12 -18.98 3.75
C GLN A 141 10.03 -19.76 2.82
N VAL A 142 10.70 -19.01 1.95
CA VAL A 142 11.80 -19.50 1.11
C VAL A 142 13.09 -18.89 1.66
N GLY A 143 14.20 -19.62 1.63
CA GLY A 143 15.52 -19.11 2.02
C GLY A 143 16.29 -18.48 0.86
N GLY A 144 17.47 -17.93 1.16
CA GLY A 144 18.40 -17.38 0.17
C GLY A 144 17.87 -16.17 -0.58
N LEU A 145 18.43 -15.91 -1.77
CA LEU A 145 18.09 -14.75 -2.59
C LEU A 145 16.59 -14.67 -2.95
N VAL A 146 15.94 -15.80 -3.26
CA VAL A 146 14.50 -15.83 -3.59
C VAL A 146 13.66 -15.42 -2.38
N GLY A 147 13.96 -15.98 -1.21
CA GLY A 147 13.31 -15.60 0.04
C GLY A 147 13.42 -14.10 0.33
N HIS A 148 14.60 -13.54 0.11
CA HIS A 148 14.87 -12.13 0.32
C HIS A 148 14.10 -11.22 -0.66
N MET A 149 13.99 -11.60 -1.93
CA MET A 149 13.16 -10.86 -2.90
C MET A 149 11.66 -10.96 -2.57
N LEU A 150 11.19 -12.08 -2.02
CA LEU A 150 9.82 -12.20 -1.53
C LEU A 150 9.56 -11.29 -0.32
N LEU A 151 10.57 -11.08 0.55
CA LEU A 151 10.48 -10.07 1.61
C LEU A 151 10.39 -8.66 1.04
N HIS A 152 11.20 -8.31 0.04
CA HIS A 152 11.07 -7.02 -0.66
C HIS A 152 9.68 -6.83 -1.25
N GLN A 153 9.15 -7.85 -1.95
CA GLN A 153 7.80 -7.80 -2.51
C GLN A 153 6.75 -7.55 -1.41
N LYS A 154 6.84 -8.27 -0.28
CA LYS A 154 5.97 -8.02 0.87
C LYS A 154 6.08 -6.59 1.40
N GLY A 155 7.31 -6.05 1.51
CA GLY A 155 7.53 -4.67 1.93
C GLY A 155 6.87 -3.66 1.00
N VAL A 156 6.99 -3.86 -0.32
CA VAL A 156 6.31 -3.03 -1.32
C VAL A 156 4.79 -3.15 -1.20
N ASP A 157 4.26 -4.36 -0.99
CA ASP A 157 2.82 -4.61 -0.83
C ASP A 157 2.23 -3.90 0.39
N ASP A 158 2.93 -3.97 1.53
CA ASP A 158 2.51 -3.31 2.76
C ASP A 158 2.55 -1.77 2.59
N LEU A 159 3.58 -1.21 1.95
CA LEU A 159 3.65 0.21 1.61
C LEU A 159 2.54 0.64 0.63
N LEU A 160 2.27 -0.17 -0.39
CA LEU A 160 1.21 0.05 -1.38
C LEU A 160 -0.16 0.10 -0.70
N GLU A 161 -0.47 -0.84 0.19
CA GLU A 161 -1.70 -0.83 0.97
C GLU A 161 -1.76 0.39 1.90
N GLY A 162 -0.64 0.76 2.51
CA GLY A 162 -0.52 1.98 3.31
C GLY A 162 -0.79 3.27 2.53
N LEU A 163 -0.61 3.25 1.21
CA LEU A 163 -0.86 4.36 0.30
C LEU A 163 -2.30 4.36 -0.24
N VAL A 164 -2.78 3.21 -0.75
CA VAL A 164 -4.09 3.08 -1.42
C VAL A 164 -5.25 2.95 -0.44
N SER A 165 -5.05 2.27 0.70
CA SER A 165 -6.07 2.08 1.76
C SER A 165 -5.86 3.02 2.96
N PRO A 166 -5.21 4.17 2.72
CA PRO A 166 -4.48 5.02 3.69
C PRO A 166 -4.26 4.40 5.08
N SER A 167 -3.54 3.27 5.14
CA SER A 167 -3.32 2.51 6.37
C SER A 167 -1.95 2.81 6.98
N ASP A 168 -1.94 3.47 8.14
CA ASP A 168 -0.69 3.74 8.88
C ASP A 168 -0.01 2.45 9.35
N THR A 169 -0.80 1.45 9.74
CA THR A 169 -0.29 0.14 10.17
C THR A 169 0.48 -0.53 9.04
N GLN A 170 -0.10 -0.62 7.84
CA GLN A 170 0.57 -1.28 6.71
C GLN A 170 1.77 -0.47 6.21
N TRP A 171 1.68 0.87 6.25
CA TRP A 171 2.83 1.71 5.97
C TRP A 171 4.00 1.39 6.90
N VAL A 172 3.77 1.32 8.22
CA VAL A 172 4.80 0.99 9.21
C VAL A 172 5.37 -0.42 9.02
N GLU A 173 4.54 -1.42 8.70
CA GLU A 173 5.04 -2.78 8.42
C GLU A 173 5.95 -2.82 7.19
N GLY A 174 5.57 -2.14 6.10
CA GLY A 174 6.41 -2.04 4.91
C GLY A 174 7.75 -1.34 5.20
N VAL A 175 7.72 -0.24 5.96
CA VAL A 175 8.93 0.44 6.44
C VAL A 175 9.82 -0.49 7.26
N ARG A 176 9.22 -1.26 8.18
CA ARG A 176 9.96 -2.19 9.04
C ARG A 176 10.67 -3.28 8.23
N ILE A 177 10.03 -3.77 7.16
CA ILE A 177 10.64 -4.77 6.27
C ILE A 177 11.91 -4.20 5.61
N PHE A 178 11.86 -2.99 5.05
CA PHE A 178 13.04 -2.38 4.42
C PHE A 178 14.10 -1.89 5.42
N ALA A 179 13.72 -1.67 6.68
CA ALA A 179 14.65 -1.38 7.77
C ALA A 179 15.31 -2.64 8.37
N SER A 180 14.87 -3.85 7.98
CA SER A 180 15.36 -5.13 8.53
C SER A 180 16.71 -5.55 7.93
N PRO A 181 17.39 -6.58 8.47
CA PRO A 181 18.73 -6.98 8.04
C PRO A 181 18.81 -7.35 6.56
N LYS A 182 19.95 -7.01 5.95
CA LYS A 182 20.29 -7.28 4.55
C LYS A 182 20.39 -8.78 4.26
N LEU A 183 20.27 -9.13 2.97
CA LEU A 183 20.61 -10.47 2.46
C LEU A 183 21.98 -10.91 2.97
N ASP A 184 22.08 -12.17 3.44
CA ASP A 184 23.37 -12.75 3.80
C ASP A 184 24.31 -12.73 2.57
N PRO A 185 25.54 -12.18 2.67
CA PRO A 185 26.49 -12.15 1.56
C PRO A 185 26.78 -13.54 0.94
N HIS A 186 26.61 -14.63 1.69
CA HIS A 186 26.74 -16.00 1.20
C HIS A 186 25.60 -16.42 0.28
N ASP A 187 24.40 -15.85 0.47
CA ASP A 187 23.22 -16.09 -0.37
C ASP A 187 23.23 -15.25 -1.65
N ALA A 188 24.09 -14.23 -1.73
CA ALA A 188 24.27 -13.37 -2.88
C ALA A 188 25.33 -13.93 -3.87
N PRO A 189 25.02 -14.01 -5.19
CA PRO A 189 26.00 -14.36 -6.22
C PRO A 189 27.21 -13.42 -6.16
N GLY A 190 28.44 -13.96 -6.17
CA GLY A 190 29.65 -13.17 -5.94
C GLY A 190 29.80 -11.92 -6.82
N LYS A 191 29.44 -12.02 -8.11
CA LYS A 191 29.47 -10.89 -9.06
C LYS A 191 28.43 -9.79 -8.79
N MET A 192 27.40 -10.08 -8.00
CA MET A 192 26.28 -9.19 -7.68
C MET A 192 26.34 -8.62 -6.26
N ARG A 193 27.17 -9.18 -5.36
CA ARG A 193 27.23 -8.79 -3.94
C ARG A 193 27.30 -7.28 -3.71
N LYS A 194 28.20 -6.58 -4.40
CA LYS A 194 28.37 -5.13 -4.22
C LYS A 194 27.13 -4.35 -4.66
N ALA A 195 26.50 -4.76 -5.75
CA ALA A 195 25.31 -4.08 -6.26
C ALA A 195 24.09 -4.34 -5.37
N ILE A 196 23.93 -5.59 -4.88
CA ILE A 196 22.92 -5.94 -3.89
C ILE A 196 23.13 -5.12 -2.61
N ASP A 197 24.33 -5.11 -2.05
CA ASP A 197 24.61 -4.35 -0.81
C ASP A 197 24.33 -2.85 -0.96
N SER A 198 24.66 -2.27 -2.13
CA SER A 198 24.31 -0.88 -2.45
C SER A 198 22.79 -0.68 -2.49
N GLY A 199 22.05 -1.54 -3.20
CA GLY A 199 20.58 -1.46 -3.30
C GLY A 199 19.89 -1.64 -1.94
N GLU A 200 20.32 -2.60 -1.12
CA GLU A 200 19.81 -2.78 0.24
C GLU A 200 20.06 -1.56 1.13
N THR A 201 21.24 -0.93 0.99
CA THR A 201 21.59 0.28 1.75
C THR A 201 20.69 1.43 1.37
N GLU A 202 20.44 1.62 0.09
CA GLU A 202 19.54 2.65 -0.43
C GLU A 202 18.11 2.43 0.08
N LEU A 203 17.59 1.20 -0.01
CA LEU A 203 16.27 0.85 0.52
C LEU A 203 16.15 1.09 2.04
N ALA A 204 17.19 0.79 2.81
CA ALA A 204 17.21 1.08 4.25
C ALA A 204 17.19 2.59 4.55
N VAL A 205 17.88 3.41 3.75
CA VAL A 205 17.81 4.87 3.85
C VAL A 205 16.40 5.37 3.53
N LEU A 206 15.78 4.85 2.46
CA LEU A 206 14.41 5.18 2.10
C LEU A 206 13.41 4.77 3.18
N ALA A 207 13.61 3.63 3.85
CA ALA A 207 12.82 3.24 5.02
C ALA A 207 12.92 4.27 6.15
N GLY A 208 14.12 4.80 6.41
CA GLY A 208 14.34 5.89 7.36
C GLY A 208 13.57 7.17 7.01
N HIS A 209 13.47 7.52 5.72
CA HIS A 209 12.66 8.65 5.24
C HIS A 209 11.14 8.36 5.26
N ALA A 210 10.74 7.11 5.02
CA ALA A 210 9.36 6.68 5.04
C ALA A 210 8.77 6.63 6.46
N ALA A 211 9.57 6.30 7.47
CA ALA A 211 9.12 6.19 8.86
C ALA A 211 8.36 7.43 9.39
N PRO A 212 8.86 8.68 9.21
CA PRO A 212 8.13 9.87 9.62
C PRO A 212 7.03 10.33 8.64
N ALA A 213 6.82 9.66 7.50
CA ALA A 213 5.89 10.11 6.46
C ALA A 213 4.41 9.92 6.87
N GLN A 214 3.80 10.98 7.38
CA GLN A 214 2.39 10.98 7.82
C GLN A 214 1.41 11.46 6.75
N ARG A 215 1.86 12.31 5.83
CA ARG A 215 0.99 12.90 4.79
C ARG A 215 1.12 12.12 3.51
N THR A 216 0.03 12.01 2.75
CA THR A 216 0.02 11.29 1.48
C THR A 216 1.11 11.76 0.52
N ARG A 217 1.37 13.07 0.43
CA ARG A 217 2.45 13.58 -0.44
C ARG A 217 3.82 13.00 -0.05
N ASP A 218 4.12 12.97 1.25
CA ASP A 218 5.43 12.52 1.74
C ASP A 218 5.58 11.01 1.50
N ARG A 219 4.46 10.26 1.61
CA ARG A 219 4.41 8.84 1.26
C ARG A 219 4.58 8.58 -0.24
N VAL A 220 3.94 9.39 -1.09
CA VAL A 220 4.09 9.32 -2.55
C VAL A 220 5.55 9.52 -2.95
N ASP A 221 6.19 10.55 -2.41
CA ASP A 221 7.58 10.87 -2.74
C ASP A 221 8.52 9.71 -2.42
N VAL A 222 8.45 9.17 -1.20
CA VAL A 222 9.33 8.08 -0.77
C VAL A 222 8.96 6.76 -1.46
N TYR A 223 7.68 6.45 -1.63
CA TYR A 223 7.25 5.23 -2.32
C TYR A 223 7.69 5.22 -3.79
N GLY A 224 7.62 6.36 -4.48
CA GLY A 224 8.16 6.51 -5.83
C GLY A 224 9.66 6.22 -5.90
N GLN A 225 10.43 6.68 -4.90
CA GLN A 225 11.86 6.36 -4.81
C GLN A 225 12.08 4.86 -4.58
N VAL A 226 11.33 4.22 -3.68
CA VAL A 226 11.44 2.77 -3.41
C VAL A 226 11.24 1.95 -4.68
N ILE A 227 10.15 2.17 -5.42
CA ILE A 227 9.87 1.37 -6.62
C ILE A 227 10.81 1.71 -7.79
N ALA A 228 11.37 2.93 -7.84
CA ALA A 228 12.46 3.27 -8.76
C ALA A 228 13.76 2.51 -8.44
N THR A 229 14.14 2.43 -7.16
CA THR A 229 15.30 1.65 -6.70
C THR A 229 15.12 0.16 -7.04
N CYS A 230 13.93 -0.40 -6.84
CA CYS A 230 13.60 -1.75 -7.30
C CYS A 230 13.79 -1.90 -8.82
N GLY A 231 13.19 -1.00 -9.61
CA GLY A 231 13.27 -1.02 -11.07
C GLY A 231 14.71 -0.91 -11.59
N ASN A 232 15.54 -0.06 -10.98
CA ASN A 232 16.94 0.10 -11.35
C ASN A 232 17.77 -1.14 -11.04
N CYS A 233 17.56 -1.75 -9.86
CA CYS A 233 18.22 -3.00 -9.49
C CYS A 233 17.81 -4.14 -10.43
N HIS A 234 16.51 -4.31 -10.67
CA HIS A 234 15.99 -5.35 -11.56
C HIS A 234 16.40 -5.16 -13.01
N ARG A 235 16.43 -3.93 -13.55
CA ARG A 235 16.94 -3.67 -14.89
C ARG A 235 18.42 -4.04 -15.05
N THR A 236 19.23 -3.78 -14.02
CA THR A 236 20.68 -4.02 -14.07
C THR A 236 21.02 -5.51 -13.93
N HIS A 237 20.20 -6.27 -13.20
CA HIS A 237 20.52 -7.63 -12.79
C HIS A 237 19.50 -8.69 -13.26
N GLY A 238 18.46 -8.28 -13.98
CA GLY A 238 17.30 -9.06 -14.37
C GLY A 238 17.60 -10.15 -15.39
N LYS A 239 18.04 -11.32 -14.90
CA LYS A 239 17.61 -12.63 -15.42
C LYS A 239 16.62 -13.32 -14.47
N PHE A 240 16.24 -12.66 -13.38
CA PHE A 240 15.30 -13.18 -12.39
C PHE A 240 13.92 -12.60 -12.68
N ALA A 241 12.91 -13.45 -12.73
CA ALA A 241 11.53 -13.00 -12.85
C ALA A 241 11.23 -12.07 -11.67
N GLY A 242 10.95 -10.80 -11.95
CA GLY A 242 10.36 -9.91 -10.96
C GLY A 242 8.96 -10.39 -10.58
N PRO A 243 8.20 -9.66 -9.76
CA PRO A 243 6.90 -10.11 -9.28
C PRO A 243 6.01 -10.54 -10.46
N ASP A 244 5.61 -11.81 -10.47
CA ASP A 244 4.54 -12.32 -11.31
C ASP A 244 3.35 -12.57 -10.39
N ARG A 245 2.45 -11.59 -10.33
CA ARG A 245 1.24 -11.67 -9.51
C ARG A 245 0.13 -12.45 -10.24
N HIS A 246 0.42 -13.12 -11.34
CA HIS A 246 -0.54 -13.72 -12.26
C HIS A 246 -0.24 -15.18 -12.56
#